data_AF-A0A3N2N0H5-F1
#
_entry.id   AF-A0A3N2N0H5-F1
#
_cell.length_a   1.000
_cell.length_b   1.000
_cell.length_c   1.000
_cell.angle_alpha   90.00
_cell.angle_beta   90.00
_cell.angle_gamma   90.00
#
_symmetry.space_group_name_H-M   'P 1'
#
loop_
_entity.id
_entity.type
_entity.pdbx_description
1 polymer ?
#
loop_
_entity_poly.entity_id
_entity_poly.type
_entity_poly.pdbx_seq_one_letter_code
_entity_poly.pdbx_strand_id
1 'polypeptide(L)'
;MDLLIIGTTTESKGTQLERFCQRLFEEFGLLNSTCNVVKKGGSEYDVTAEKVLDTESSLTIPVMAECKAYTTPCNMNHWLKFLGKLHQLQNTNPKAEGYFVALSGVNGNVWGNIQDMNDETVHVICKDNLIEYIKKEYKLSDPNSVRSHIGFYTNRFVDTCDIILCNNQAYWLVRFNATDYSILSADNAPISEIEFKEISMALSSKKFINYIDLISEREKLERFYFIKGLIFCIAFNNYAPDENTLRTFLSKFNVDITVEEIKTVLLTTEYVSHKFPIRINFPACKVELLSYILLFPLFGETLTSKLYQDTIDEELLEEILVLQGKIILDVDKRKECLQILKFSASALSNVIKPDGFIVNSLRNAHLFQINRRSWVNQQAIEKFYKLLIDGMEKDFSNQYYQKFALMLGVKSYNFHRKFTVNDNSDNCISIESSPRIQFCQVDNLPGKPTISIVSMVDTGQGI
;
A
#
# COMPACT_ATOMS: atom_id res chain seq x y z
N MET A 1 -4.68 2.01 19.38
CA MET A 1 -3.31 1.47 19.43
C MET A 1 -3.02 1.10 20.86
N ASP A 2 -2.45 -0.05 21.07
CA ASP A 2 -2.02 -0.57 22.37
C ASP A 2 -0.51 -0.82 22.39
N LEU A 3 0.07 -0.93 23.58
CA LEU A 3 1.48 -1.28 23.78
C LEU A 3 1.58 -2.59 24.56
N LEU A 4 2.26 -3.57 23.98
CA LEU A 4 2.50 -4.87 24.57
C LEU A 4 3.99 -5.01 24.88
N ILE A 5 4.35 -5.00 26.16
CA ILE A 5 5.68 -5.44 26.59
C ILE A 5 5.63 -6.95 26.81
N ILE A 6 6.48 -7.65 26.05
CA ILE A 6 6.45 -9.10 25.96
C ILE A 6 7.75 -9.66 26.55
N GLY A 7 7.60 -10.48 27.59
CA GLY A 7 8.67 -11.23 28.22
C GLY A 7 8.23 -12.67 28.46
N THR A 8 9.19 -13.58 28.46
CA THR A 8 8.99 -15.02 28.74
C THR A 8 8.43 -15.28 30.15
N THR A 9 8.59 -14.35 31.09
CA THR A 9 8.08 -14.39 32.47
C THR A 9 7.53 -13.02 32.89
N THR A 10 6.77 -12.95 33.98
CA THR A 10 6.30 -11.66 34.53
C THR A 10 7.47 -10.79 34.97
N GLU A 11 8.50 -11.40 35.55
CA GLU A 11 9.75 -10.73 35.93
C GLU A 11 10.45 -10.14 34.70
N SER A 12 10.55 -10.89 33.59
CA SER A 12 11.18 -10.38 32.36
C SER A 12 10.37 -9.28 31.66
N LYS A 13 9.06 -9.18 31.91
CA LYS A 13 8.26 -8.01 31.49
C LYS A 13 8.58 -6.76 32.32
N GLY A 14 8.70 -6.91 33.64
CA GLY A 14 9.12 -5.82 34.54
C GLY A 14 10.49 -5.29 34.17
N THR A 15 11.48 -6.18 34.06
CA THR A 15 12.85 -5.83 33.67
C THR A 15 12.94 -5.17 32.30
N GLN A 16 12.07 -5.52 31.35
CA GLN A 16 12.04 -4.84 30.05
C GLN A 16 11.50 -3.41 30.15
N LEU A 17 10.47 -3.17 30.95
CA LEU A 17 9.97 -1.82 31.20
C LEU A 17 11.02 -0.97 31.93
N GLU A 18 11.72 -1.55 32.91
CA GLU A 18 12.84 -0.89 33.61
C GLU A 18 13.97 -0.48 32.65
N ARG A 19 14.42 -1.41 31.80
CA ARG A 19 15.46 -1.14 30.78
C ARG A 19 15.02 -0.08 29.76
N PHE A 20 13.73 -0.07 29.40
CA PHE A 20 13.18 0.97 28.55
C PHE A 20 13.17 2.33 29.27
N CYS A 21 12.74 2.37 30.53
CA CYS A 21 12.74 3.58 31.35
C CYS A 21 14.16 4.14 31.56
N GLN A 22 15.17 3.28 31.70
CA GLN A 22 16.58 3.69 31.75
C GLN A 22 16.98 4.48 30.50
N ARG A 23 16.67 3.96 29.30
CA ARG A 23 16.96 4.65 28.04
C ARG A 23 16.17 5.94 27.87
N LEU A 24 14.91 5.93 28.30
CA LEU A 24 14.08 7.13 28.31
C LEU A 24 14.71 8.25 29.16
N PHE A 25 15.28 7.90 30.31
CA PHE A 25 15.99 8.84 31.17
C PHE A 25 17.26 9.39 30.49
N GLU A 26 18.02 8.56 29.81
CA GLU A 26 19.17 9.01 29.00
C GLU A 26 18.72 9.98 27.89
N GLU A 27 17.58 9.73 27.23
CA GLU A 27 17.02 10.64 26.22
C GLU A 27 16.56 11.98 26.82
N PHE A 28 16.09 11.98 28.08
CA PHE A 28 15.81 13.21 28.83
C PHE A 28 17.07 13.97 29.27
N GLY A 29 18.26 13.45 28.96
CA GLY A 29 19.54 14.04 29.36
C GLY A 29 19.93 13.76 30.81
N LEU A 30 19.29 12.76 31.45
CA LEU A 30 19.68 12.31 32.78
C LEU A 30 20.93 11.43 32.69
N LEU A 31 21.82 11.56 33.67
CA LEU A 31 23.09 10.84 33.72
C LEU A 31 23.01 9.65 34.69
N ASN A 32 23.98 8.73 34.57
CA ASN A 32 24.17 7.61 35.48
C ASN A 32 22.90 6.75 35.68
N SER A 33 22.13 6.55 34.61
CA SER A 33 20.89 5.77 34.72
C SER A 33 21.21 4.28 34.93
N THR A 34 20.62 3.69 35.98
CA THR A 34 20.85 2.29 36.39
C THR A 34 19.56 1.64 36.86
N CYS A 35 19.41 0.34 36.65
CA CYS A 35 18.25 -0.45 37.07
C CYS A 35 18.52 -1.18 38.40
N ASN A 36 17.46 -1.48 39.16
CA ASN A 36 17.46 -2.37 40.34
C ASN A 36 18.48 -1.98 41.42
N VAL A 37 18.37 -0.73 41.91
CA VAL A 37 19.27 -0.19 42.93
C VAL A 37 18.68 -0.32 44.33
N VAL A 38 19.40 -0.98 45.22
CA VAL A 38 19.07 -1.09 46.65
C VAL A 38 19.92 -0.10 47.45
N LYS A 39 19.29 0.90 48.09
CA LYS A 39 19.98 1.88 48.94
C LYS A 39 19.96 1.47 50.43
N LYS A 40 20.82 2.14 51.23
CA LYS A 40 20.86 1.98 52.68
C LYS A 40 19.45 2.18 53.28
N GLY A 41 19.03 1.24 54.13
CA GLY A 41 17.67 1.20 54.68
C GLY A 41 16.73 0.21 53.98
N GLY A 42 17.19 -0.47 52.91
CA GLY A 42 16.42 -1.51 52.23
C GLY A 42 15.43 -0.99 51.19
N SER A 43 15.48 0.30 50.87
CA SER A 43 14.64 0.90 49.81
C SER A 43 15.20 0.53 48.44
N GLU A 44 14.41 -0.25 47.69
CA GLU A 44 14.66 -0.67 46.32
C GLU A 44 13.99 0.28 45.33
N TYR A 45 14.76 0.74 44.34
CA TYR A 45 14.28 1.57 43.24
C TYR A 45 14.45 0.82 41.92
N ASP A 46 13.39 0.83 41.11
CA ASP A 46 13.36 0.09 39.84
C ASP A 46 14.37 0.71 38.85
N VAL A 47 14.41 2.04 38.76
CA VAL A 47 15.43 2.80 38.00
C VAL A 47 15.88 4.02 38.78
N THR A 48 17.18 4.36 38.75
CA THR A 48 17.69 5.63 39.27
C THR A 48 18.51 6.35 38.22
N ALA A 49 18.58 7.68 38.29
CA ALA A 49 19.42 8.53 37.46
C ALA A 49 19.75 9.84 38.20
N GLU A 50 20.50 10.73 37.55
CA GLU A 50 20.90 12.02 38.08
C GLU A 50 20.62 13.13 37.07
N LYS A 51 19.95 14.19 37.52
CA LYS A 51 19.75 15.42 36.75
C LYS A 51 20.82 16.42 37.15
N VAL A 52 21.66 16.83 36.20
CA VAL A 52 22.69 17.85 36.43
C VAL A 52 22.10 19.21 36.09
N LEU A 53 22.12 20.13 37.06
CA LEU A 53 21.81 21.53 36.81
C LEU A 53 23.11 22.29 36.59
N ASP A 54 23.25 22.86 35.38
CA ASP A 54 24.35 23.77 35.04
C ASP A 54 24.26 25.03 35.89
N THR A 55 25.00 24.99 36.99
CA THR A 55 25.21 26.05 37.95
C THR A 55 26.71 26.14 38.21
N GLU A 56 27.21 27.23 38.80
CA GLU A 56 28.65 27.44 39.06
C GLU A 56 29.31 26.29 39.85
N SER A 57 28.51 25.46 40.54
CA SER A 57 28.92 24.26 41.26
C SER A 57 27.98 23.08 40.94
N SER A 58 27.99 22.61 39.68
CA SER A 58 27.23 21.47 39.13
C SER A 58 26.41 20.69 40.16
N LEU A 59 25.16 21.11 40.40
CA LEU A 59 24.28 20.47 41.38
C LEU A 59 23.66 19.22 40.76
N THR A 60 23.82 18.08 41.40
CA THR A 60 23.17 16.83 41.01
C THR A 60 21.88 16.63 41.81
N ILE A 61 20.77 16.45 41.10
CA ILE A 61 19.48 16.11 41.68
C ILE A 61 19.24 14.61 41.44
N PRO A 62 19.03 13.80 42.48
CA PRO A 62 18.74 12.38 42.29
C PRO A 62 17.33 12.21 41.72
N VAL A 63 17.22 11.31 40.74
CA VAL A 63 15.98 10.94 40.08
C VAL A 63 15.74 9.44 40.32
N MET A 64 14.51 9.06 40.66
CA MET A 64 14.12 7.67 40.81
C MET A 64 12.85 7.36 40.02
N ALA A 65 12.70 6.12 39.57
CA ALA A 65 11.51 5.64 38.91
C ALA A 65 10.98 4.37 39.57
N GLU A 66 9.66 4.25 39.59
CA GLU A 66 8.94 3.02 39.90
C GLU A 66 8.17 2.57 38.65
N CYS A 67 8.50 1.39 38.14
CA CYS A 67 7.96 0.83 36.92
C CYS A 67 6.91 -0.24 37.23
N LYS A 68 5.76 -0.19 36.54
CA LYS A 68 4.66 -1.15 36.72
C LYS A 68 4.13 -1.64 35.37
N ALA A 69 4.52 -2.87 35.01
CA ALA A 69 4.14 -3.56 33.78
C ALA A 69 2.85 -4.41 33.93
N TYR A 70 1.86 -3.90 34.66
CA TYR A 70 0.58 -4.61 34.84
C TYR A 70 -0.30 -4.51 33.59
N THR A 71 -1.18 -5.50 33.42
CA THR A 71 -2.21 -5.49 32.36
C THR A 71 -3.40 -4.60 32.72
N THR A 72 -3.62 -4.33 34.01
CA THR A 72 -4.67 -3.45 34.51
C THR A 72 -4.08 -2.13 35.06
N PRO A 73 -4.88 -1.04 35.09
CA PRO A 73 -4.41 0.24 35.62
C PRO A 73 -3.95 0.14 37.08
N CYS A 74 -2.89 0.87 37.42
CA CYS A 74 -2.39 0.93 38.79
C CYS A 74 -3.40 1.60 39.74
N ASN A 75 -3.48 1.08 40.97
CA ASN A 75 -4.39 1.57 42.00
C ASN A 75 -3.66 2.42 43.05
N MET A 76 -4.43 2.94 44.02
CA MET A 76 -3.93 3.82 45.08
C MET A 76 -2.84 3.17 45.94
N ASN A 77 -2.85 1.84 46.13
CA ASN A 77 -1.82 1.16 46.90
C ASN A 77 -0.47 1.19 46.19
N HIS A 78 -0.45 1.08 44.86
CA HIS A 78 0.79 1.21 44.07
C HIS A 78 1.32 2.64 44.14
N TRP A 79 0.40 3.61 44.01
CA TRP A 79 0.73 5.03 44.06
C TRP A 79 1.32 5.47 45.40
N LEU A 80 0.67 5.11 46.52
CA LEU A 80 1.14 5.48 47.87
C LEU A 80 2.49 4.83 48.21
N LYS A 81 2.77 3.62 47.71
CA LYS A 81 4.10 2.99 47.86
C LYS A 81 5.18 3.78 47.14
N PHE A 82 4.91 4.22 45.91
CA PHE A 82 5.83 5.08 45.16
C PHE A 82 6.08 6.41 45.88
N LEU A 83 5.03 7.11 46.33
CA LEU A 83 5.16 8.36 47.08
C LEU A 83 5.96 8.18 48.38
N GLY A 84 5.75 7.07 49.10
CA GLY A 84 6.53 6.76 50.29
C GLY A 84 8.02 6.58 50.02
N LYS A 85 8.39 5.94 48.90
CA LYS A 85 9.78 5.82 48.45
C LYS A 85 10.37 7.17 48.08
N LEU A 86 9.62 8.02 47.35
CA LEU A 86 10.07 9.37 47.00
C LEU A 86 10.31 10.22 48.24
N HIS A 87 9.37 10.22 49.17
CA HIS A 87 9.49 10.98 50.42
C HIS A 87 10.74 10.57 51.22
N GLN A 88 11.07 9.27 51.25
CA GLN A 88 12.32 8.82 51.88
C GLN A 88 13.57 9.37 51.19
N LEU A 89 13.58 9.43 49.85
CA LEU A 89 14.68 10.03 49.09
C LEU A 89 14.77 11.54 49.36
N GLN A 90 13.62 12.22 49.40
CA GLN A 90 13.51 13.66 49.62
C GLN A 90 13.95 14.10 51.02
N ASN A 91 13.82 13.24 52.03
CA ASN A 91 14.40 13.49 53.36
C ASN A 91 15.92 13.74 53.32
N THR A 92 16.62 13.17 52.32
CA THR A 92 18.06 13.39 52.13
C THR A 92 18.37 14.44 51.06
N ASN A 93 17.51 14.57 50.05
CA ASN A 93 17.65 15.51 48.94
C ASN A 93 16.28 16.12 48.63
N PRO A 94 15.92 17.28 49.22
CA PRO A 94 14.56 17.84 49.09
C PRO A 94 14.11 18.14 47.65
N LYS A 95 15.04 18.22 46.70
CA LYS A 95 14.75 18.43 45.27
C LYS A 95 14.63 17.13 44.46
N ALA A 96 14.74 15.96 45.09
CA ALA A 96 14.70 14.69 44.39
C ALA A 96 13.40 14.52 43.61
N GLU A 97 13.50 14.03 42.37
CA GLU A 97 12.38 13.82 41.46
C GLU A 97 12.01 12.34 41.38
N GLY A 98 10.71 12.05 41.25
CA GLY A 98 10.16 10.71 41.17
C GLY A 98 9.29 10.51 39.93
N TYR A 99 9.52 9.43 39.19
CA TYR A 99 8.75 9.06 38.01
C TYR A 99 7.97 7.77 38.25
N PHE A 100 6.65 7.84 38.18
CA PHE A 100 5.79 6.66 38.22
C PHE A 100 5.44 6.22 36.79
N VAL A 101 6.00 5.10 36.35
CA VAL A 101 5.89 4.59 34.98
C VAL A 101 4.93 3.41 34.95
N ALA A 102 3.78 3.55 34.29
CA ALA A 102 2.72 2.55 34.30
C ALA A 102 2.28 2.15 32.88
N LEU A 103 2.50 0.87 32.53
CA LEU A 103 2.20 0.32 31.20
C LEU A 103 0.71 0.43 30.83
N SER A 104 -0.18 0.04 31.74
CA SER A 104 -1.64 0.16 31.57
C SER A 104 -2.22 1.44 32.19
N GLY A 105 -1.37 2.41 32.54
CA GLY A 105 -1.77 3.66 33.18
C GLY A 105 -2.22 3.50 34.64
N VAL A 106 -2.97 4.48 35.12
CA VAL A 106 -3.47 4.59 36.50
C VAL A 106 -4.99 4.70 36.53
N ASN A 107 -5.62 4.31 37.64
CA ASN A 107 -7.07 4.42 37.79
C ASN A 107 -7.51 5.85 38.18
N GLY A 108 -8.83 6.10 38.16
CA GLY A 108 -9.40 7.43 38.42
C GLY A 108 -9.08 8.01 39.81
N ASN A 109 -8.91 7.16 40.84
CA ASN A 109 -8.55 7.64 42.18
C ASN A 109 -7.12 8.17 42.21
N VAL A 110 -6.18 7.47 41.57
CA VAL A 110 -4.79 7.92 41.45
C VAL A 110 -4.73 9.19 40.61
N TRP A 111 -5.46 9.24 39.51
CA TRP A 111 -5.53 10.44 38.66
C TRP A 111 -6.07 11.66 39.40
N GLY A 112 -7.15 11.51 40.18
CA GLY A 112 -7.67 12.59 41.02
C GLY A 112 -6.64 13.08 42.04
N ASN A 113 -5.91 12.16 42.68
CA ASN A 113 -4.87 12.53 43.62
C ASN A 113 -3.70 13.27 42.96
N ILE A 114 -3.29 12.87 41.75
CA ILE A 114 -2.24 13.58 40.98
C ILE A 114 -2.69 15.00 40.67
N GLN A 115 -3.95 15.22 40.29
CA GLN A 115 -4.47 16.55 39.98
C GLN A 115 -4.55 17.46 41.20
N ASP A 116 -4.88 16.90 42.37
CA ASP A 116 -4.92 17.65 43.63
C ASP A 116 -3.52 17.93 44.19
N MET A 117 -2.51 17.17 43.75
CA MET A 117 -1.14 17.25 44.24
C MET A 117 -0.37 18.32 43.46
N ASN A 118 -0.11 19.46 44.10
CA ASN A 118 0.70 20.54 43.54
C ASN A 118 2.20 20.33 43.80
N ASP A 119 2.72 19.17 43.40
CA ASP A 119 4.12 18.78 43.59
C ASP A 119 4.81 18.58 42.23
N GLU A 120 5.70 19.51 41.88
CA GLU A 120 6.45 19.50 40.62
C GLU A 120 7.54 18.42 40.56
N THR A 121 7.86 17.77 41.68
CA THR A 121 8.88 16.71 41.74
C THR A 121 8.33 15.34 41.38
N VAL A 122 7.02 15.22 41.16
CA VAL A 122 6.33 13.98 40.87
C VAL A 122 5.86 13.96 39.41
N HIS A 123 6.31 12.96 38.67
CA HIS A 123 6.01 12.78 37.26
C HIS A 123 5.34 11.42 37.02
N VAL A 124 4.39 11.37 36.09
CA VAL A 124 3.67 10.15 35.73
C VAL A 124 3.80 9.92 34.23
N ILE A 125 4.30 8.75 33.87
CA ILE A 125 4.44 8.33 32.47
C ILE A 125 3.49 7.14 32.25
N CYS A 126 2.45 7.38 31.45
CA CYS A 126 1.45 6.38 31.12
C CYS A 126 1.65 5.82 29.71
N LYS A 127 0.80 4.85 29.34
CA LYS A 127 0.83 4.14 28.07
C LYS A 127 1.05 5.03 26.84
N ASP A 128 0.27 6.10 26.73
CA ASP A 128 0.30 6.94 25.52
C ASP A 128 1.64 7.69 25.40
N ASN A 129 2.20 8.14 26.52
CA ASN A 129 3.55 8.71 26.55
C ASN A 129 4.60 7.66 26.13
N LEU A 130 4.52 6.44 26.66
CA LEU A 130 5.42 5.35 26.29
C LEU A 130 5.35 5.04 24.79
N ILE A 131 4.16 5.01 24.21
CA ILE A 131 3.96 4.81 22.77
C ILE A 131 4.65 5.93 21.97
N GLU A 132 4.48 7.20 22.36
CA GLU A 132 5.13 8.32 21.68
C GLU A 132 6.66 8.19 21.70
N TYR A 133 7.23 7.84 22.85
CA TYR A 133 8.67 7.63 22.98
C TYR A 133 9.16 6.46 22.14
N ILE A 134 8.50 5.30 22.20
CA ILE A 134 8.87 4.14 21.39
C ILE A 134 8.82 4.47 19.90
N LYS A 135 7.78 5.18 19.45
CA LYS A 135 7.68 5.59 18.05
C LYS A 135 8.85 6.47 17.62
N LYS A 136 9.30 7.38 18.49
CA LYS A 136 10.43 8.26 18.24
C LYS A 136 11.77 7.50 18.26
N GLU A 137 12.04 6.73 19.31
CA GLU A 137 13.29 5.97 19.52
C GLU A 137 13.52 4.99 18.36
N TYR A 138 12.50 4.21 18.01
CA TYR A 138 12.58 3.17 16.97
C TYR A 138 12.21 3.68 15.57
N LYS A 139 11.93 4.98 15.42
CA LYS A 139 11.50 5.61 14.16
C LYS A 139 10.34 4.87 13.48
N LEU A 140 9.37 4.45 14.29
CA LEU A 140 8.22 3.70 13.80
C LEU A 140 7.39 4.56 12.86
N SER A 141 6.94 3.95 11.77
CA SER A 141 6.02 4.54 10.80
C SER A 141 4.68 4.95 11.43
N ASP A 142 3.88 5.75 10.73
CA ASP A 142 2.51 5.97 11.16
C ASP A 142 1.64 4.71 10.86
N PRO A 143 0.58 4.46 11.66
CA PRO A 143 -0.26 3.28 11.47
C PRO A 143 -0.94 3.19 10.11
N ASN A 144 -1.22 4.31 9.43
CA ASN A 144 -1.85 4.28 8.11
C ASN A 144 -0.84 3.85 7.04
N SER A 145 0.43 4.23 7.19
CA SER A 145 1.53 3.69 6.39
C SER A 145 1.68 2.18 6.60
N VAL A 146 1.60 1.69 7.84
CA VAL A 146 1.61 0.24 8.13
C VAL A 146 0.45 -0.47 7.42
N ARG A 147 -0.77 0.05 7.54
CA ARG A 147 -1.96 -0.51 6.85
C ARG A 147 -1.79 -0.54 5.34
N SER A 148 -1.28 0.54 4.76
CA SER A 148 -1.03 0.62 3.32
C SER A 148 0.04 -0.40 2.89
N HIS A 149 1.07 -0.60 3.71
CA HIS A 149 2.12 -1.57 3.46
C HIS A 149 1.62 -3.02 3.53
N ILE A 150 0.75 -3.35 4.49
CA ILE A 150 0.11 -4.67 4.60
C ILE A 150 -0.73 -5.01 3.36
N GLY A 151 -1.34 -4.00 2.74
CA GLY A 151 -2.10 -4.18 1.50
C GLY A 151 -1.28 -4.74 0.32
N PHE A 152 0.05 -4.66 0.36
CA PHE A 152 0.90 -5.31 -0.65
C PHE A 152 1.00 -6.84 -0.49
N TYR A 153 0.67 -7.36 0.70
CA TYR A 153 0.81 -8.78 1.03
C TYR A 153 -0.52 -9.51 1.10
N THR A 154 -1.60 -8.83 1.51
CA THR A 154 -2.89 -9.47 1.72
C THR A 154 -4.06 -8.54 1.44
N ASN A 155 -5.19 -9.11 1.03
CA ASN A 155 -6.47 -8.41 0.86
C ASN A 155 -7.29 -8.34 2.17
N ARG A 156 -6.74 -8.81 3.29
CA ARG A 156 -7.41 -8.79 4.59
C ARG A 156 -7.53 -7.36 5.11
N PHE A 157 -8.67 -7.04 5.70
CA PHE A 157 -8.87 -5.77 6.39
C PHE A 157 -8.06 -5.74 7.69
N VAL A 158 -7.32 -4.65 7.91
CA VAL A 158 -6.56 -4.44 9.15
C VAL A 158 -7.44 -3.73 10.17
N ASP A 159 -7.79 -4.44 11.25
CA ASP A 159 -8.56 -3.92 12.37
C ASP A 159 -7.72 -2.91 13.18
N THR A 160 -6.58 -3.36 13.70
CA THR A 160 -5.71 -2.52 14.53
C THR A 160 -4.23 -2.75 14.27
N CYS A 161 -3.44 -1.69 14.43
CA CYS A 161 -1.99 -1.75 14.52
C CYS A 161 -1.57 -1.35 15.94
N ASP A 162 -0.96 -2.28 16.65
CA ASP A 162 -0.47 -2.13 18.02
C ASP A 162 1.06 -2.31 18.04
N ILE A 163 1.72 -1.93 19.12
CA ILE A 163 3.17 -2.01 19.26
C ILE A 163 3.52 -3.16 20.21
N ILE A 164 4.52 -3.95 19.83
CA ILE A 164 5.17 -4.92 20.68
C ILE A 164 6.57 -4.42 21.01
N LEU A 165 6.94 -4.45 22.30
CA LEU A 165 8.31 -4.33 22.75
C LEU A 165 8.77 -5.69 23.29
N CYS A 166 9.81 -6.25 22.67
CA CYS A 166 10.40 -7.53 23.05
C CYS A 166 11.92 -7.44 22.94
N ASN A 167 12.67 -7.80 23.98
CA ASN A 167 14.13 -7.82 23.98
C ASN A 167 14.77 -6.51 23.48
N ASN A 168 14.23 -5.35 23.91
CA ASN A 168 14.66 -4.02 23.45
C ASN A 168 14.51 -3.77 21.94
N GLN A 169 13.63 -4.51 21.26
CA GLN A 169 13.23 -4.24 19.89
C GLN A 169 11.73 -3.94 19.82
N ALA A 170 11.36 -3.05 18.91
CA ALA A 170 9.97 -2.68 18.66
C ALA A 170 9.47 -3.34 17.37
N TYR A 171 8.25 -3.86 17.43
CA TYR A 171 7.56 -4.52 16.33
C TYR A 171 6.13 -3.99 16.22
N TRP A 172 5.57 -4.07 15.02
CA TRP A 172 4.15 -3.89 14.80
C TRP A 172 3.40 -5.20 14.98
N LEU A 173 2.35 -5.17 15.80
CA LEU A 173 1.32 -6.20 15.84
C LEU A 173 0.15 -5.74 14.98
N VAL A 174 -0.05 -6.39 13.85
CA VAL A 174 -1.15 -6.11 12.92
C VAL A 174 -2.24 -7.14 13.16
N ARG A 175 -3.44 -6.70 13.56
CA ARG A 175 -4.59 -7.57 13.80
C ARG A 175 -5.59 -7.43 12.68
N PHE A 176 -6.06 -8.56 12.16
CA PHE A 176 -7.11 -8.61 11.14
C PHE A 176 -8.48 -8.84 11.76
N ASN A 177 -8.51 -9.51 12.92
CA ASN A 177 -9.69 -9.72 13.74
C ASN A 177 -9.25 -10.10 15.18
N ALA A 178 -10.16 -10.66 15.98
CA ALA A 178 -9.89 -11.03 17.36
C ALA A 178 -8.81 -12.13 17.52
N THR A 179 -8.60 -12.98 16.50
CA THR A 179 -7.73 -14.16 16.57
C THR A 179 -6.55 -14.12 15.60
N ASP A 180 -6.73 -13.47 14.45
CA ASP A 180 -5.78 -13.49 13.34
C ASP A 180 -4.88 -12.25 13.38
N TYR A 181 -3.57 -12.48 13.30
CA TYR A 181 -2.58 -11.41 13.43
C TYR A 181 -1.33 -11.69 12.58
N SER A 182 -0.57 -10.64 12.31
CA SER A 182 0.79 -10.72 11.79
C SER A 182 1.71 -9.79 12.57
N ILE A 183 3.02 -9.96 12.39
CA ILE A 183 4.04 -9.16 13.06
C ILE A 183 4.98 -8.60 12.00
N LEU A 184 5.25 -7.30 12.09
CA LEU A 184 6.27 -6.64 11.29
C LEU A 184 7.36 -6.07 12.20
N SER A 185 8.57 -5.95 11.67
CA SER A 185 9.63 -5.16 12.29
C SER A 185 9.31 -3.66 12.27
N ALA A 186 10.14 -2.87 12.95
CA ALA A 186 10.02 -1.41 13.04
C ALA A 186 10.00 -0.69 11.67
N ASP A 187 10.67 -1.25 10.66
CA ASP A 187 10.74 -0.79 9.28
C ASP A 187 9.62 -1.34 8.37
N ASN A 188 8.60 -1.98 8.97
CA ASN A 188 7.43 -2.57 8.32
C ASN A 188 7.70 -3.86 7.52
N ALA A 189 8.89 -4.45 7.63
CA ALA A 189 9.17 -5.71 6.95
C ALA A 189 8.54 -6.90 7.70
N PRO A 190 8.10 -7.96 6.99
CA PRO A 190 7.76 -9.22 7.64
C PRO A 190 8.94 -9.76 8.43
N ILE A 191 8.70 -10.21 9.66
CA ILE A 191 9.76 -10.75 10.53
C ILE A 191 10.21 -12.14 10.07
N SER A 192 11.43 -12.52 10.44
CA SER A 192 11.97 -13.87 10.18
C SER A 192 11.29 -14.94 11.04
N GLU A 193 11.40 -16.21 10.64
CA GLU A 193 10.86 -17.34 11.40
C GLU A 193 11.48 -17.44 12.82
N ILE A 194 12.75 -17.05 12.96
CA ILE A 194 13.46 -17.06 14.25
C ILE A 194 12.87 -16.02 15.19
N GLU A 195 12.74 -14.77 14.73
CA GLU A 195 12.11 -13.68 15.49
C GLU A 195 10.65 -14.02 15.83
N PHE A 196 9.92 -14.60 14.88
CA PHE A 196 8.55 -15.03 15.11
C PHE A 196 8.45 -16.07 16.23
N LYS A 197 9.35 -17.08 16.27
CA LYS A 197 9.36 -18.07 17.36
C LYS A 197 9.57 -17.44 18.72
N GLU A 198 10.48 -16.46 18.83
CA GLU A 198 10.73 -15.74 20.08
C GLU A 198 9.49 -14.96 20.55
N ILE A 199 8.86 -14.21 19.65
CA ILE A 199 7.72 -13.35 19.99
C ILE A 199 6.45 -14.18 20.22
N SER A 200 6.20 -15.21 19.40
CA SER A 200 5.01 -16.06 19.46
C SER A 200 4.91 -16.84 20.77
N MET A 201 6.03 -17.38 21.28
CA MET A 201 6.06 -18.05 22.59
C MET A 201 5.50 -17.15 23.69
N ALA A 202 5.80 -15.86 23.65
CA ALA A 202 5.38 -14.93 24.68
C ALA A 202 4.01 -14.26 24.39
N LEU A 203 3.53 -14.30 23.13
CA LEU A 203 2.15 -13.96 22.75
C LEU A 203 1.13 -15.06 23.04
N SER A 204 1.56 -16.32 23.13
CA SER A 204 0.68 -17.50 23.35
C SER A 204 -0.22 -17.44 24.59
N SER A 205 0.12 -16.59 25.56
CA SER A 205 -0.69 -16.31 26.75
C SER A 205 -1.90 -15.39 26.50
N LYS A 206 -2.09 -14.91 25.27
CA LYS A 206 -3.14 -13.94 24.88
C LYS A 206 -4.09 -14.53 23.83
N LYS A 207 -5.16 -13.78 23.49
CA LYS A 207 -6.19 -14.14 22.50
C LYS A 207 -5.70 -14.25 21.04
N PHE A 208 -4.39 -14.23 20.80
CA PHE A 208 -3.78 -14.29 19.47
C PHE A 208 -3.54 -15.75 19.12
N ILE A 209 -4.28 -16.26 18.14
CA ILE A 209 -4.34 -17.70 17.84
C ILE A 209 -3.69 -17.99 16.50
N ASN A 210 -4.09 -17.27 15.46
CA ASN A 210 -3.70 -17.58 14.08
C ASN A 210 -2.70 -16.55 13.57
N TYR A 211 -1.44 -16.96 13.47
CA TYR A 211 -0.44 -16.17 12.77
C TYR A 211 -0.65 -16.23 11.27
N ILE A 212 -0.69 -15.06 10.64
CA ILE A 212 -0.78 -14.87 9.20
C ILE A 212 0.62 -14.53 8.69
N ASP A 213 1.23 -15.49 8.01
CA ASP A 213 2.46 -15.28 7.25
C ASP A 213 2.15 -14.46 5.99
N LEU A 214 2.60 -13.21 5.99
CA LEU A 214 2.35 -12.27 4.91
C LEU A 214 3.09 -12.62 3.62
N ILE A 215 4.26 -13.25 3.70
CA ILE A 215 5.00 -13.68 2.52
C ILE A 215 4.23 -14.82 1.85
N SER A 216 3.81 -15.81 2.64
CA SER A 216 3.02 -16.94 2.13
C SER A 216 1.65 -16.49 1.58
N GLU A 217 0.96 -15.55 2.24
CA GLU A 217 -0.30 -14.98 1.72
C GLU A 217 -0.09 -14.27 0.38
N ARG A 218 1.00 -13.50 0.26
CA ARG A 218 1.32 -12.79 -0.98
C ARG A 218 1.58 -13.75 -2.12
N GLU A 219 2.39 -14.79 -1.89
CA GLU A 219 2.67 -15.83 -2.89
C GLU A 219 1.39 -16.54 -3.35
N LYS A 220 0.47 -16.85 -2.42
CA LYS A 220 -0.83 -17.45 -2.76
C LYS A 220 -1.70 -16.50 -3.58
N LEU A 221 -1.72 -15.21 -3.25
CA LEU A 221 -2.47 -14.21 -4.01
C LEU A 221 -1.90 -13.98 -5.41
N GLU A 222 -0.57 -13.85 -5.52
CA GLU A 222 0.12 -13.72 -6.81
C GLU A 222 -0.15 -14.95 -7.69
N ARG A 223 -0.06 -16.17 -7.13
CA ARG A 223 -0.39 -17.42 -7.83
C ARG A 223 -1.86 -17.46 -8.26
N PHE A 224 -2.78 -17.04 -7.40
CA PHE A 224 -4.21 -16.96 -7.71
C PHE A 224 -4.49 -16.02 -8.88
N TYR A 225 -3.91 -14.81 -8.87
CA TYR A 225 -4.08 -13.85 -9.96
C TYR A 225 -3.41 -14.30 -11.26
N PHE A 226 -2.23 -14.91 -11.17
CA PHE A 226 -1.58 -15.53 -12.32
C PHE A 226 -2.47 -16.59 -12.97
N ILE A 227 -3.07 -17.49 -12.17
CA ILE A 227 -4.00 -18.51 -12.66
C ILE A 227 -5.23 -17.86 -13.32
N LYS A 228 -5.80 -16.80 -12.74
CA LYS A 228 -6.91 -16.06 -13.38
C LYS A 228 -6.53 -15.51 -14.75
N GLY A 229 -5.35 -14.88 -14.87
CA GLY A 229 -4.83 -14.43 -16.16
C GLY A 229 -4.68 -15.60 -17.15
N LEU A 230 -4.20 -16.76 -16.69
CA LEU A 230 -3.99 -17.94 -17.52
C LEU A 230 -5.32 -18.54 -18.01
N ILE A 231 -6.36 -18.54 -17.16
CA ILE A 231 -7.71 -18.95 -17.53
C ILE A 231 -8.23 -18.08 -18.67
N PHE A 232 -8.03 -16.76 -18.62
CA PHE A 232 -8.40 -15.88 -19.73
C PHE A 232 -7.60 -16.17 -21.00
N CYS A 233 -6.28 -16.39 -20.88
CA CYS A 233 -5.45 -16.81 -22.02
C CYS A 233 -5.98 -18.08 -22.70
N ILE A 234 -6.34 -19.09 -21.89
CA ILE A 234 -6.95 -20.34 -22.35
C ILE A 234 -8.30 -20.07 -23.03
N ALA A 235 -9.16 -19.27 -22.42
CA ALA A 235 -10.51 -19.01 -22.89
C ALA A 235 -10.51 -18.22 -24.22
N PHE A 236 -9.67 -17.20 -24.35
CA PHE A 236 -9.57 -16.38 -25.56
C PHE A 236 -8.96 -17.14 -26.75
N ASN A 237 -8.06 -18.08 -26.49
CA ASN A 237 -7.42 -18.89 -27.52
C ASN A 237 -8.08 -20.27 -27.74
N ASN A 238 -9.12 -20.59 -26.95
CA ASN A 238 -9.79 -21.90 -26.96
C ASN A 238 -8.81 -23.08 -26.78
N TYR A 239 -7.81 -22.91 -25.90
CA TYR A 239 -6.78 -23.93 -25.63
C TYR A 239 -7.23 -25.08 -24.72
N ALA A 240 -8.46 -25.04 -24.19
CA ALA A 240 -8.99 -26.09 -23.33
C ALA A 240 -10.42 -26.49 -23.72
N PRO A 241 -10.58 -27.19 -24.87
CA PRO A 241 -11.84 -27.83 -25.22
C PRO A 241 -12.19 -28.98 -24.26
N ASP A 242 -11.17 -29.63 -23.69
CA ASP A 242 -11.25 -30.74 -22.75
C ASP A 242 -10.03 -30.74 -21.81
N GLU A 243 -10.05 -31.64 -20.82
CA GLU A 243 -9.02 -31.73 -19.79
C GLU A 243 -7.65 -32.21 -20.31
N ASN A 244 -7.60 -33.13 -21.28
CA ASN A 244 -6.35 -33.65 -21.82
C ASN A 244 -5.61 -32.58 -22.63
N THR A 245 -6.36 -31.78 -23.38
CA THR A 245 -5.82 -30.64 -24.12
C THR A 245 -5.27 -29.59 -23.14
N LEU A 246 -5.98 -29.32 -22.03
CA LEU A 246 -5.47 -28.44 -20.97
C LEU A 246 -4.15 -28.95 -20.37
N ARG A 247 -4.04 -30.24 -20.06
CA ARG A 247 -2.78 -30.85 -19.55
C ARG A 247 -1.62 -30.66 -20.51
N THR A 248 -1.89 -30.83 -21.81
CA THR A 248 -0.89 -30.66 -22.88
C THR A 248 -0.48 -29.19 -23.05
N PHE A 249 -1.41 -28.26 -22.85
CA PHE A 249 -1.11 -26.84 -22.87
C PHE A 249 -0.22 -26.46 -21.67
N LEU A 250 -0.59 -26.85 -20.45
CA LEU A 250 0.18 -26.53 -19.25
C LEU A 250 1.62 -27.06 -19.29
N SER A 251 1.83 -28.28 -19.83
CA SER A 251 3.17 -28.84 -19.98
C SER A 251 4.03 -28.09 -21.00
N LYS A 252 3.45 -27.59 -22.08
CA LYS A 252 4.14 -26.76 -23.07
C LYS A 252 4.40 -25.34 -22.58
N PHE A 253 3.50 -24.81 -21.76
CA PHE A 253 3.59 -23.48 -21.18
C PHE A 253 4.67 -23.40 -20.08
N ASN A 254 5.21 -24.55 -19.64
CA ASN A 254 6.30 -24.68 -18.69
C ASN A 254 6.03 -23.96 -17.36
N VAL A 255 4.81 -24.10 -16.85
CA VAL A 255 4.39 -23.58 -15.55
C VAL A 255 4.09 -24.72 -14.60
N ASP A 256 4.54 -24.57 -13.34
CA ASP A 256 4.18 -25.50 -12.27
C ASP A 256 2.77 -25.19 -11.76
N ILE A 257 1.75 -25.53 -12.56
CA ILE A 257 0.33 -25.35 -12.26
C ILE A 257 -0.41 -26.62 -12.64
N THR A 258 -1.22 -27.14 -11.71
CA THR A 258 -2.03 -28.33 -11.95
C THR A 258 -3.39 -28.00 -12.55
N VAL A 259 -4.00 -28.98 -13.23
CA VAL A 259 -5.40 -28.87 -13.71
C VAL A 259 -6.38 -28.62 -12.57
N GLU A 260 -6.13 -29.20 -11.40
CA GLU A 260 -7.03 -29.07 -10.25
C GLU A 260 -7.02 -27.65 -9.67
N GLU A 261 -5.85 -27.01 -9.67
CA GLU A 261 -5.73 -25.59 -9.31
C GLU A 261 -6.48 -24.69 -10.29
N ILE A 262 -6.36 -24.94 -11.60
CA ILE A 262 -7.17 -24.23 -12.61
C ILE A 262 -8.66 -24.39 -12.31
N LYS A 263 -9.14 -25.62 -12.09
CA LYS A 263 -10.55 -25.90 -11.79
C LYS A 263 -11.02 -25.16 -10.53
N THR A 264 -10.20 -25.15 -9.48
CA THR A 264 -10.52 -24.48 -8.22
C THR A 264 -10.69 -22.97 -8.43
N VAL A 265 -9.74 -22.33 -9.12
CA VAL A 265 -9.80 -20.88 -9.39
C VAL A 265 -10.92 -20.54 -10.39
N LEU A 266 -11.18 -21.43 -11.37
CA LEU A 266 -12.22 -21.26 -12.39
C LEU A 266 -13.61 -21.04 -11.79
N LEU A 267 -13.94 -21.73 -10.69
CA LEU A 267 -15.22 -21.57 -9.97
C LEU A 267 -15.45 -20.14 -9.44
N THR A 268 -14.38 -19.38 -9.21
CA THR A 268 -14.42 -17.99 -8.72
C THR A 268 -14.06 -16.96 -9.79
N THR A 269 -13.93 -17.40 -11.04
CA THR A 269 -13.57 -16.53 -12.16
C THR A 269 -14.84 -16.14 -12.91
N GLU A 270 -15.11 -14.83 -12.96
CA GLU A 270 -16.23 -14.26 -13.70
C GLU A 270 -15.98 -14.25 -15.21
N TYR A 271 -17.05 -14.15 -15.99
CA TYR A 271 -17.05 -14.06 -17.46
C TYR A 271 -16.38 -15.23 -18.19
N VAL A 272 -16.28 -16.39 -17.56
CA VAL A 272 -15.80 -17.63 -18.19
C VAL A 272 -16.73 -18.79 -17.87
N SER A 273 -16.78 -19.79 -18.74
CA SER A 273 -17.48 -21.04 -18.45
C SER A 273 -16.79 -21.81 -17.33
N HIS A 274 -17.55 -22.33 -16.37
CA HIS A 274 -17.03 -23.12 -15.24
C HIS A 274 -16.85 -24.60 -15.56
N LYS A 275 -17.05 -24.98 -16.83
CA LYS A 275 -16.89 -26.33 -17.36
C LYS A 275 -16.19 -26.27 -18.70
N PHE A 276 -15.54 -27.37 -19.08
CA PHE A 276 -15.01 -27.53 -20.42
C PHE A 276 -16.14 -27.51 -21.47
N PRO A 277 -15.94 -26.87 -22.63
CA PRO A 277 -14.78 -26.07 -23.01
C PRO A 277 -14.70 -24.75 -22.21
N ILE A 278 -13.50 -24.37 -21.77
CA ILE A 278 -13.29 -23.08 -21.07
C ILE A 278 -13.37 -21.96 -22.12
N ARG A 279 -14.38 -21.09 -22.01
CA ARG A 279 -14.70 -20.04 -22.98
C ARG A 279 -15.10 -18.75 -22.28
N ILE A 280 -14.93 -17.62 -22.97
CA ILE A 280 -15.42 -16.32 -22.52
C ILE A 280 -16.95 -16.29 -22.60
N ASN A 281 -17.59 -15.86 -21.52
CA ASN A 281 -19.00 -15.51 -21.47
C ASN A 281 -19.11 -13.98 -21.61
N PHE A 282 -19.38 -13.51 -22.83
CA PHE A 282 -19.48 -12.08 -23.10
C PHE A 282 -20.70 -11.47 -22.41
N PRO A 283 -20.53 -10.48 -21.52
CA PRO A 283 -21.64 -9.70 -20.99
C PRO A 283 -22.15 -8.71 -22.05
N ALA A 284 -23.25 -8.03 -21.74
CA ALA A 284 -23.78 -6.98 -22.60
C ALA A 284 -22.85 -5.76 -22.68
N CYS A 285 -22.10 -5.47 -21.61
CA CYS A 285 -21.18 -4.33 -21.53
C CYS A 285 -19.73 -4.82 -21.64
N LYS A 286 -19.05 -4.54 -22.74
CA LYS A 286 -17.66 -4.99 -22.98
C LYS A 286 -16.67 -4.31 -22.04
N VAL A 287 -16.93 -3.07 -21.62
CA VAL A 287 -16.14 -2.35 -20.61
C VAL A 287 -16.09 -3.11 -19.28
N GLU A 288 -17.18 -3.74 -18.85
CA GLU A 288 -17.20 -4.54 -17.60
C GLU A 288 -16.28 -5.75 -17.70
N LEU A 289 -16.37 -6.49 -18.80
CA LEU A 289 -15.51 -7.64 -19.08
C LEU A 289 -14.02 -7.26 -19.06
N LEU A 290 -13.65 -6.23 -19.82
CA LEU A 290 -12.26 -5.81 -19.96
C LEU A 290 -11.73 -5.18 -18.66
N SER A 291 -12.57 -4.45 -17.92
CA SER A 291 -12.21 -3.93 -16.61
C SER A 291 -11.88 -5.05 -15.63
N TYR A 292 -12.64 -6.15 -15.65
CA TYR A 292 -12.36 -7.32 -14.81
C TYR A 292 -11.09 -8.07 -15.25
N ILE A 293 -10.91 -8.31 -16.55
CA ILE A 293 -9.73 -9.02 -17.07
C ILE A 293 -8.44 -8.27 -16.74
N LEU A 294 -8.44 -6.95 -16.88
CA LEU A 294 -7.25 -6.11 -16.66
C LEU A 294 -6.88 -5.95 -15.17
N LEU A 295 -7.59 -6.59 -14.25
CA LEU A 295 -7.15 -6.77 -12.86
C LEU A 295 -6.08 -7.85 -12.70
N PHE A 296 -5.89 -8.69 -13.71
CA PHE A 296 -4.99 -9.85 -13.66
C PHE A 296 -3.84 -9.71 -14.67
N PRO A 297 -2.74 -10.48 -14.52
CA PRO A 297 -1.68 -10.53 -15.52
C PRO A 297 -2.23 -10.91 -16.89
N LEU A 298 -1.95 -10.08 -17.90
CA LEU A 298 -2.41 -10.31 -19.26
C LEU A 298 -1.29 -10.96 -20.09
N PHE A 299 -1.52 -12.21 -20.48
CA PHE A 299 -0.58 -12.95 -21.30
C PHE A 299 -0.57 -12.42 -22.73
N GLY A 300 0.59 -12.32 -23.35
CA GLY A 300 0.70 -11.82 -24.71
C GLY A 300 -0.05 -12.66 -25.75
N GLU A 301 -0.18 -13.97 -25.51
CA GLU A 301 -1.04 -14.85 -26.30
C GLU A 301 -2.52 -14.43 -26.24
N THR A 302 -2.97 -13.86 -25.12
CA THR A 302 -4.31 -13.27 -25.01
C THR A 302 -4.42 -12.04 -25.90
N LEU A 303 -3.43 -11.14 -25.81
CA LEU A 303 -3.36 -9.92 -26.60
C LEU A 303 -3.39 -10.20 -28.10
N THR A 304 -2.69 -11.22 -28.56
CA THR A 304 -2.65 -11.58 -29.98
C THR A 304 -3.80 -12.46 -30.43
N SER A 305 -4.64 -12.93 -29.51
CA SER A 305 -5.76 -13.81 -29.86
C SER A 305 -6.78 -13.05 -30.71
N LYS A 306 -7.31 -13.74 -31.71
CA LYS A 306 -8.34 -13.17 -32.59
C LYS A 306 -9.57 -12.72 -31.78
N LEU A 307 -10.01 -13.54 -30.82
CA LEU A 307 -11.21 -13.24 -30.04
C LEU A 307 -11.05 -11.97 -29.18
N TYR A 308 -9.88 -11.76 -28.57
CA TYR A 308 -9.59 -10.53 -27.83
C TYR A 308 -9.56 -9.32 -28.76
N GLN A 309 -8.87 -9.43 -29.91
CA GLN A 309 -8.77 -8.36 -30.90
C GLN A 309 -10.12 -8.00 -31.54
N ASP A 310 -11.02 -8.97 -31.69
CA ASP A 310 -12.38 -8.78 -32.19
C ASP A 310 -13.30 -8.17 -31.12
N THR A 311 -12.97 -8.31 -29.83
CA THR A 311 -13.71 -7.65 -28.73
C THR A 311 -13.46 -6.14 -28.71
N ILE A 312 -12.32 -5.69 -29.23
CA ILE A 312 -11.95 -4.28 -29.33
C ILE A 312 -12.50 -3.74 -30.66
N ASP A 313 -13.77 -3.33 -30.64
CA ASP A 313 -14.51 -2.85 -31.80
C ASP A 313 -15.22 -1.51 -31.55
N GLU A 314 -15.95 -1.01 -32.54
CA GLU A 314 -16.67 0.27 -32.45
C GLU A 314 -17.70 0.30 -31.31
N GLU A 315 -18.28 -0.85 -30.95
CA GLU A 315 -19.22 -0.93 -29.83
C GLU A 315 -18.48 -0.69 -28.50
N LEU A 316 -17.33 -1.33 -28.29
CA LEU A 316 -16.49 -1.05 -27.12
C LEU A 316 -16.04 0.42 -27.09
N LEU A 317 -15.61 0.97 -28.23
CA LEU A 317 -15.20 2.38 -28.28
C LEU A 317 -16.36 3.30 -27.90
N GLU A 318 -17.57 3.04 -28.38
CA GLU A 318 -18.74 3.83 -28.01
C GLU A 318 -19.04 3.74 -26.50
N GLU A 319 -18.98 2.56 -25.91
CA GLU A 319 -19.10 2.39 -24.45
C GLU A 319 -18.07 3.22 -23.68
N ILE A 320 -16.80 3.22 -24.12
CA ILE A 320 -15.72 4.02 -23.54
C ILE A 320 -16.01 5.52 -23.68
N LEU A 321 -16.41 5.99 -24.87
CA LEU A 321 -16.71 7.41 -25.10
C LEU A 321 -17.87 7.90 -24.24
N VAL A 322 -18.90 7.06 -24.06
CA VAL A 322 -20.02 7.33 -23.14
C VAL A 322 -19.55 7.38 -21.70
N LEU A 323 -18.74 6.40 -21.25
CA LEU A 323 -18.15 6.36 -19.91
C LEU A 323 -17.35 7.63 -19.59
N GLN A 324 -16.64 8.16 -20.59
CA GLN A 324 -15.83 9.39 -20.47
C GLN A 324 -16.66 10.68 -20.58
N GLY A 325 -17.98 10.63 -20.49
CA GLY A 325 -18.83 11.81 -20.52
C GLY A 325 -19.36 12.19 -21.91
N LYS A 326 -19.45 11.20 -22.82
CA LYS A 326 -19.95 11.33 -24.21
C LYS A 326 -19.03 12.17 -25.10
N ILE A 327 -17.76 11.78 -25.14
CA ILE A 327 -16.79 12.35 -26.10
C ILE A 327 -17.30 12.11 -27.53
N ILE A 328 -17.22 13.13 -28.38
CA ILE A 328 -17.54 13.02 -29.81
C ILE A 328 -16.23 13.05 -30.59
N LEU A 329 -15.94 11.96 -31.31
CA LEU A 329 -14.79 11.82 -32.20
C LEU A 329 -15.24 11.74 -33.65
N ASP A 330 -14.46 12.32 -34.56
CA ASP A 330 -14.62 12.11 -35.99
C ASP A 330 -14.19 10.69 -36.40
N VAL A 331 -14.50 10.31 -37.64
CA VAL A 331 -14.29 8.95 -38.16
C VAL A 331 -12.81 8.54 -38.13
N ASP A 332 -11.90 9.47 -38.38
CA ASP A 332 -10.47 9.16 -38.43
C ASP A 332 -9.89 8.99 -37.03
N LYS A 333 -10.31 9.84 -36.08
CA LYS A 333 -9.97 9.71 -34.66
C LYS A 333 -10.50 8.41 -34.06
N ARG A 334 -11.72 7.99 -34.40
CA ARG A 334 -12.28 6.70 -33.93
C ARG A 334 -11.43 5.52 -34.39
N LYS A 335 -11.04 5.49 -35.67
CA LYS A 335 -10.16 4.44 -36.22
C LYS A 335 -8.81 4.42 -35.50
N GLU A 336 -8.22 5.58 -35.25
CA GLU A 336 -6.95 5.71 -34.54
C GLU A 336 -7.08 5.19 -33.10
N CYS A 337 -8.11 5.61 -32.36
CA CYS A 337 -8.35 5.12 -31.00
C CYS A 337 -8.51 3.59 -30.96
N LEU A 338 -9.29 3.02 -31.88
CA LEU A 338 -9.44 1.57 -31.97
C LEU A 338 -8.11 0.85 -32.21
N GLN A 339 -7.27 1.37 -33.11
CA GLN A 339 -5.94 0.83 -33.34
C GLN A 339 -5.09 0.88 -32.07
N ILE A 340 -5.05 2.02 -31.38
CA ILE A 340 -4.28 2.17 -30.14
C ILE A 340 -4.74 1.16 -29.08
N LEU A 341 -6.06 1.03 -28.88
CA LEU A 341 -6.65 0.12 -27.91
C LEU A 341 -6.32 -1.35 -28.23
N LYS A 342 -6.27 -1.71 -29.51
CA LYS A 342 -5.86 -3.06 -29.97
C LYS A 342 -4.40 -3.39 -29.66
N PHE A 343 -3.52 -2.39 -29.70
CA PHE A 343 -2.08 -2.58 -29.51
C PHE A 343 -1.61 -2.38 -28.08
N SER A 344 -2.36 -1.68 -27.24
CA SER A 344 -1.96 -1.35 -25.87
C SER A 344 -3.06 -1.63 -24.87
N ALA A 345 -2.83 -2.65 -24.04
CA ALA A 345 -3.70 -2.96 -22.90
C ALA A 345 -3.61 -1.90 -21.80
N SER A 346 -2.46 -1.23 -21.63
CA SER A 346 -2.36 -0.10 -20.71
C SER A 346 -3.19 1.09 -21.19
N ALA A 347 -3.21 1.38 -22.51
CA ALA A 347 -4.07 2.43 -23.06
C ALA A 347 -5.55 2.12 -22.81
N LEU A 348 -5.96 0.86 -23.06
CA LEU A 348 -7.31 0.39 -22.73
C LEU A 348 -7.62 0.53 -21.24
N SER A 349 -6.74 0.07 -20.35
CA SER A 349 -6.88 0.16 -18.88
C SER A 349 -7.09 1.59 -18.39
N ASN A 350 -6.44 2.56 -19.04
CA ASN A 350 -6.54 3.98 -18.70
C ASN A 350 -7.91 4.58 -19.06
N VAL A 351 -8.55 4.10 -20.13
CA VAL A 351 -9.78 4.72 -20.66
C VAL A 351 -11.07 3.98 -20.33
N ILE A 352 -10.99 2.73 -19.87
CA ILE A 352 -12.17 1.99 -19.34
C ILE A 352 -12.54 2.37 -17.90
N LYS A 353 -11.90 3.42 -17.35
CA LYS A 353 -12.23 4.01 -16.06
C LYS A 353 -12.54 5.49 -16.28
N PRO A 354 -13.61 6.04 -15.67
CA PRO A 354 -13.97 7.44 -15.89
C PRO A 354 -12.87 8.37 -15.37
N ASP A 355 -12.37 9.24 -16.24
CA ASP A 355 -11.44 10.29 -15.84
C ASP A 355 -12.24 11.50 -15.31
N GLY A 356 -11.99 11.86 -14.04
CA GLY A 356 -12.72 12.92 -13.37
C GLY A 356 -12.60 14.28 -14.06
N PHE A 357 -11.46 14.58 -14.70
CA PHE A 357 -11.30 15.83 -15.45
C PHE A 357 -12.18 15.82 -16.71
N ILE A 358 -12.12 14.75 -17.51
CA ILE A 358 -12.89 14.65 -18.75
C ILE A 358 -14.39 14.69 -18.44
N VAL A 359 -14.85 13.82 -17.54
CA VAL A 359 -16.27 13.69 -17.18
C VAL A 359 -16.83 15.01 -16.64
N ASN A 360 -16.10 15.68 -15.73
CA ASN A 360 -16.55 16.96 -15.18
C ASN A 360 -16.53 18.08 -16.21
N SER A 361 -15.54 18.11 -17.11
CA SER A 361 -15.43 19.12 -18.16
C SER A 361 -16.61 19.05 -19.13
N LEU A 362 -16.94 17.85 -19.62
CA LEU A 362 -18.03 17.66 -20.58
C LEU A 362 -19.41 17.83 -19.94
N ARG A 363 -19.62 17.33 -18.71
CA ARG A 363 -20.88 17.51 -17.99
C ARG A 363 -21.18 18.99 -17.73
N ASN A 364 -20.17 19.77 -17.40
CA ASN A 364 -20.29 21.19 -17.11
C ASN A 364 -20.11 22.10 -18.33
N ALA A 365 -19.88 21.53 -19.52
CA ALA A 365 -19.66 22.29 -20.76
C ALA A 365 -20.79 23.31 -21.04
N HIS A 366 -22.03 22.99 -20.66
CA HIS A 366 -23.19 23.86 -20.83
C HIS A 366 -23.10 25.18 -20.03
N LEU A 367 -22.33 25.21 -18.92
CA LEU A 367 -22.13 26.39 -18.09
C LEU A 367 -21.20 27.43 -18.74
N PHE A 368 -20.43 27.03 -19.75
CA PHE A 368 -19.54 27.94 -20.47
C PHE A 368 -20.27 28.67 -21.61
N GLN A 369 -19.80 29.89 -21.90
CA GLN A 369 -20.22 30.65 -23.09
C GLN A 369 -20.04 29.81 -24.36
N ILE A 370 -20.92 29.99 -25.35
CA ILE A 370 -20.99 29.17 -26.56
C ILE A 370 -19.63 29.07 -27.29
N ASN A 371 -18.90 30.18 -27.37
CA ASN A 371 -17.56 30.27 -27.96
C ASN A 371 -16.47 29.49 -27.20
N ARG A 372 -16.68 29.15 -25.92
CA ARG A 372 -15.75 28.36 -25.09
C ARG A 372 -16.11 26.88 -25.02
N ARG A 373 -17.31 26.47 -25.46
CA ARG A 373 -17.74 25.07 -25.44
C ARG A 373 -16.91 24.19 -26.38
N SER A 374 -16.57 24.69 -27.57
CA SER A 374 -15.69 24.00 -28.52
C SER A 374 -14.30 23.76 -27.92
N TRP A 375 -13.75 24.75 -27.22
CA TRP A 375 -12.46 24.65 -26.54
C TRP A 375 -12.48 23.62 -25.41
N VAL A 376 -13.53 23.59 -24.56
CA VAL A 376 -13.67 22.58 -23.50
C VAL A 376 -13.74 21.16 -24.08
N ASN A 377 -14.49 20.97 -25.17
CA ASN A 377 -14.55 19.68 -25.87
C ASN A 377 -13.18 19.27 -26.43
N GLN A 378 -12.44 20.22 -27.01
CA GLN A 378 -11.10 19.97 -27.52
C GLN A 378 -10.15 19.54 -26.38
N GLN A 379 -10.16 20.23 -25.25
CA GLN A 379 -9.33 19.87 -24.09
C GLN A 379 -9.68 18.49 -23.51
N ALA A 380 -10.97 18.13 -23.50
CA ALA A 380 -11.41 16.80 -23.10
C ALA A 380 -10.89 15.70 -24.06
N ILE A 381 -10.93 15.95 -25.37
CA ILE A 381 -10.38 15.04 -26.39
C ILE A 381 -8.86 14.93 -26.26
N GLU A 382 -8.15 16.04 -26.09
CA GLU A 382 -6.69 16.06 -25.88
C GLU A 382 -6.29 15.25 -24.64
N LYS A 383 -7.03 15.40 -23.53
CA LYS A 383 -6.83 14.62 -22.31
C LYS A 383 -7.12 13.13 -22.54
N PHE A 384 -8.18 12.77 -23.26
CA PHE A 384 -8.48 11.39 -23.62
C PHE A 384 -7.36 10.75 -24.43
N TYR A 385 -6.86 11.45 -25.46
CA TYR A 385 -5.72 11.01 -26.25
C TYR A 385 -4.46 10.87 -25.41
N LYS A 386 -4.19 11.80 -24.49
CA LYS A 386 -3.06 11.69 -23.57
C LYS A 386 -3.12 10.40 -22.75
N LEU A 387 -4.29 10.00 -22.24
CA LEU A 387 -4.46 8.73 -21.51
C LEU A 387 -4.12 7.51 -22.38
N LEU A 388 -4.51 7.53 -23.65
CA LEU A 388 -4.15 6.49 -24.61
C LEU A 388 -2.64 6.43 -24.84
N ILE A 389 -2.00 7.59 -25.07
CA ILE A 389 -0.56 7.67 -25.35
C ILE A 389 0.29 7.28 -24.14
N ASP A 390 -0.06 7.76 -22.94
CA ASP A 390 0.62 7.37 -21.71
C ASP A 390 0.57 5.84 -21.50
N GLY A 391 -0.53 5.19 -21.90
CA GLY A 391 -0.65 3.74 -21.90
C GLY A 391 0.27 3.05 -22.92
N MET A 392 0.33 3.56 -24.14
CA MET A 392 1.22 3.03 -25.18
C MET A 392 2.69 3.15 -24.80
N GLU A 393 3.11 4.30 -24.24
CA GLU A 393 4.48 4.51 -23.78
C GLU A 393 4.85 3.49 -22.69
N LYS A 394 3.92 3.20 -21.76
CA LYS A 394 4.11 2.19 -20.73
C LYS A 394 4.29 0.77 -21.30
N ASP A 395 3.46 0.38 -22.26
CA ASP A 395 3.55 -0.96 -22.86
C ASP A 395 4.79 -1.07 -23.75
N PHE A 396 5.09 -0.07 -24.57
CA PHE A 396 6.16 -0.16 -25.56
C PHE A 396 7.56 0.07 -24.99
N SER A 397 7.67 0.68 -23.81
CA SER A 397 8.92 0.70 -23.03
C SER A 397 9.23 -0.65 -22.37
N ASN A 398 8.25 -1.56 -22.31
CA ASN A 398 8.43 -2.91 -21.82
C ASN A 398 8.69 -3.90 -22.97
N GLN A 399 9.87 -4.54 -22.96
CA GLN A 399 10.29 -5.49 -24.00
C GLN A 399 9.30 -6.65 -24.21
N TYR A 400 8.61 -7.10 -23.15
CA TYR A 400 7.62 -8.16 -23.25
C TYR A 400 6.45 -7.73 -24.13
N TYR A 401 5.82 -6.59 -23.84
CA TYR A 401 4.66 -6.10 -24.59
C TYR A 401 5.03 -5.60 -25.99
N GLN A 402 6.23 -5.04 -26.18
CA GLN A 402 6.75 -4.63 -27.48
C GLN A 402 6.77 -5.80 -28.48
N LYS A 403 7.15 -7.01 -28.05
CA LYS A 403 7.17 -8.21 -28.89
C LYS A 403 5.78 -8.54 -29.45
N PHE A 404 4.73 -8.40 -28.65
CA PHE A 404 3.36 -8.70 -29.09
C PHE A 404 2.80 -7.60 -29.99
N ALA A 405 3.17 -6.33 -29.75
CA ALA A 405 2.84 -5.24 -30.66
C ALA A 405 3.42 -5.48 -32.07
N LEU A 406 4.65 -6.00 -32.17
CA LEU A 406 5.26 -6.40 -33.45
C LEU A 406 4.45 -7.52 -34.14
N MET A 407 3.96 -8.51 -33.39
CA MET A 407 3.09 -9.57 -33.92
C MET A 407 1.74 -9.04 -34.42
N LEU A 408 1.24 -7.96 -33.83
CA LEU A 408 0.05 -7.25 -34.25
C LEU A 408 0.29 -6.26 -35.41
N GLY A 409 1.52 -6.19 -35.95
CA GLY A 409 1.85 -5.42 -37.15
C GLY A 409 2.45 -4.02 -36.89
N VAL A 410 2.79 -3.68 -35.64
CA VAL A 410 3.49 -2.43 -35.32
C VAL A 410 4.96 -2.55 -35.72
N LYS A 411 5.43 -1.83 -36.76
CA LYS A 411 6.84 -1.89 -37.20
C LYS A 411 7.74 -0.93 -36.43
N SER A 412 7.27 0.29 -36.23
CA SER A 412 7.98 1.31 -35.47
C SER A 412 6.95 2.25 -34.84
N TYR A 413 7.34 2.81 -33.68
CA TYR A 413 6.60 3.84 -32.99
C TYR A 413 7.56 4.98 -32.67
N ASN A 414 7.07 6.21 -32.72
CA ASN A 414 7.82 7.37 -32.29
C ASN A 414 6.88 8.32 -31.54
N PHE A 415 7.24 8.62 -30.29
CA PHE A 415 6.52 9.57 -29.45
C PHE A 415 7.24 10.92 -29.51
N HIS A 416 6.57 11.94 -30.06
CA HIS A 416 7.06 13.31 -29.99
C HIS A 416 6.24 14.07 -28.95
N ARG A 417 6.90 14.51 -27.87
CA ARG A 417 6.35 15.51 -26.94
C ARG A 417 7.02 16.84 -27.27
N LYS A 418 6.23 17.82 -27.72
CA LYS A 418 6.69 19.18 -28.01
C LYS A 418 6.23 20.09 -26.88
N PHE A 419 7.19 20.72 -26.22
CA PHE A 419 6.97 21.73 -25.19
C PHE A 419 7.09 23.10 -25.84
N THR A 420 6.00 23.87 -25.88
CA THR A 420 6.00 25.22 -26.46
C THR A 420 5.75 26.22 -25.34
N VAL A 421 6.72 27.11 -25.11
CA VAL A 421 6.55 28.28 -24.23
C VAL A 421 6.24 29.48 -25.12
N ASN A 422 5.03 30.00 -25.03
CA ASN A 422 4.63 31.19 -25.77
C ASN A 422 4.83 32.44 -24.90
N ASP A 423 5.77 33.30 -25.29
CA ASP A 423 6.15 34.55 -24.60
C ASP A 423 5.22 35.73 -24.97
N ASN A 424 3.91 35.49 -25.01
CA ASN A 424 2.91 36.55 -25.11
C ASN A 424 2.22 36.71 -23.75
N SER A 425 1.71 37.91 -23.48
CA SER A 425 1.33 38.50 -22.18
C SER A 425 0.50 37.67 -21.17
N ASP A 426 0.01 36.50 -21.56
CA ASP A 426 -0.50 35.46 -20.67
C ASP A 426 0.40 34.23 -20.82
N ASN A 427 1.43 34.11 -19.97
CA ASN A 427 2.36 32.98 -19.94
C ASN A 427 1.63 31.63 -20.02
N CYS A 428 1.45 31.11 -21.23
CA CYS A 428 0.67 29.91 -21.48
C CYS A 428 1.61 28.79 -21.89
N ILE A 429 1.69 27.77 -21.05
CA ILE A 429 2.43 26.54 -21.35
C ILE A 429 1.48 25.64 -22.14
N SER A 430 1.81 25.32 -23.39
CA SER A 430 1.13 24.27 -24.14
C SER A 430 2.04 23.05 -24.30
N ILE A 431 1.48 21.88 -24.01
CA ILE A 431 2.13 20.59 -24.24
C ILE A 431 1.40 19.93 -25.41
N GLU A 432 2.06 19.86 -26.56
CA GLU A 432 1.59 19.10 -27.72
C GLU A 432 2.20 17.70 -27.69
N SER A 433 1.38 16.68 -27.51
CA SER A 433 1.79 15.27 -27.62
C SER A 433 1.22 14.70 -28.91
N SER A 434 2.09 14.36 -29.87
CA SER A 434 1.68 13.78 -31.15
C SER A 434 2.42 12.46 -31.39
N PRO A 435 1.74 11.30 -31.35
CA PRO A 435 2.35 10.04 -31.74
C PRO A 435 2.54 9.99 -33.27
N ARG A 436 3.59 9.30 -33.71
CA ARG A 436 3.69 8.78 -35.08
C ARG A 436 3.90 7.27 -34.99
N ILE A 437 2.93 6.50 -35.44
CA ILE A 437 3.01 5.04 -35.49
C ILE A 437 3.03 4.62 -36.95
N GLN A 438 4.04 3.84 -37.35
CA GLN A 438 4.14 3.35 -38.72
C GLN A 438 3.66 1.89 -38.78
N PHE A 439 2.56 1.67 -39.50
CA PHE A 439 1.99 0.35 -39.77
C PHE A 439 2.43 -0.15 -41.14
N CYS A 440 2.58 -1.47 -41.29
CA CYS A 440 2.53 -2.11 -42.60
C CYS A 440 1.79 -3.44 -42.50
N GLN A 441 1.13 -3.80 -43.58
CA GLN A 441 0.54 -5.11 -43.80
C GLN A 441 1.66 -6.17 -43.79
N VAL A 442 1.44 -7.29 -43.08
CA VAL A 442 2.26 -8.50 -43.24
C VAL A 442 1.77 -9.17 -44.51
N ASP A 443 2.28 -8.73 -45.66
CA ASP A 443 1.92 -9.32 -46.95
C ASP A 443 2.61 -10.67 -47.13
N ASN A 444 1.85 -11.73 -46.85
CA ASN A 444 1.96 -12.99 -47.59
C ASN A 444 0.75 -13.19 -48.51
N LEU A 445 0.20 -12.11 -49.10
CA LEU A 445 -0.79 -12.21 -50.17
C LEU A 445 -0.52 -11.14 -51.26
N PRO A 446 -0.35 -11.52 -52.53
CA PRO A 446 -0.04 -10.60 -53.61
C PRO A 446 -1.31 -9.88 -54.12
N GLY A 447 -1.34 -8.55 -54.01
CA GLY A 447 -2.18 -7.68 -54.85
C GLY A 447 -3.09 -6.68 -54.12
N LYS A 448 -2.62 -5.42 -54.04
CA LYS A 448 -3.33 -4.13 -53.75
C LYS A 448 -3.66 -3.80 -52.28
N PRO A 449 -3.84 -2.50 -51.93
CA PRO A 449 -3.03 -1.31 -52.17
C PRO A 449 -2.54 -0.65 -50.85
N THR A 450 -1.55 0.22 -50.98
CA THR A 450 -0.85 1.00 -49.94
C THR A 450 -1.80 1.81 -49.03
N ILE A 451 -1.60 1.75 -47.70
CA ILE A 451 -2.24 2.67 -46.73
C ILE A 451 -1.22 3.71 -46.28
N SER A 452 -1.68 4.97 -46.26
CA SER A 452 -0.91 6.19 -46.05
C SER A 452 -0.21 6.32 -44.70
N ILE A 453 0.98 6.92 -44.73
CA ILE A 453 1.70 7.46 -43.58
C ILE A 453 0.87 8.62 -43.00
N VAL A 454 0.44 8.52 -41.74
CA VAL A 454 -0.19 9.65 -41.03
C VAL A 454 0.89 10.40 -40.26
N SER A 455 1.28 11.57 -40.77
CA SER A 455 2.02 12.55 -40.00
C SER A 455 1.06 13.59 -39.45
N MET A 456 0.99 13.77 -38.14
CA MET A 456 0.61 15.07 -37.60
C MET A 456 1.78 16.01 -37.85
N VAL A 457 1.64 16.84 -38.87
CA VAL A 457 2.36 18.11 -38.99
C VAL A 457 1.28 19.15 -38.79
N ASP A 458 1.37 19.88 -37.69
CA ASP A 458 0.69 21.16 -37.59
C ASP A 458 1.37 22.08 -38.62
N THR A 459 0.75 22.26 -39.79
CA THR A 459 1.17 23.32 -40.70
C THR A 459 0.66 24.62 -40.12
N GLY A 460 1.39 25.14 -39.14
CA GLY A 460 1.43 26.57 -38.88
C GLY A 460 1.97 27.24 -40.14
N GLN A 461 1.09 27.54 -41.10
CA GLN A 461 1.38 28.49 -42.15
C GLN A 461 1.44 29.87 -41.48
N GLY A 462 2.66 30.37 -41.29
CA GLY A 462 2.89 31.79 -41.20
C GLY A 462 2.76 32.39 -42.60
N ILE A 463 1.68 33.14 -42.82
CA ILE A 463 1.58 34.60 -43.07
C ILE A 463 0.09 34.90 -43.23
#